data_AF-A0A522EDE4-F1
#
_entry.id   AF-A0A522EDE4-F1
#
_cell.length_a   1.000
_cell.length_b   1.000
_cell.length_c   1.000
_cell.angle_alpha   90.00
_cell.angle_beta   90.00
_cell.angle_gamma   90.00
#
_symmetry.space_group_name_H-M   'P 1'
#
loop_
_entity.id
_entity.type
_entity.pdbx_description
1 polymer ?
#
loop_
_entity_poly.entity_id
_entity_poly.type
_entity_poly.pdbx_seq_one_letter_code
_entity_poly.pdbx_strand_id
1 'polypeptide(L)'
;MKRINKSPVAALILLVVASLIASTFPFIMSVISSSDFFYGAAQYHLRLSRYNPLDSFARADPLSTEKLNYTPYHALIFVSSKFLPSLLSFLLVGVILGVTCILIYYALLLRLGLEVSRAFVACIITLFTPAFMHLFGTPNPDGLAIVAVLAAILIYINTRNLMGG
;
A
#
# COMPACT_ATOMS: atom_id res chain seq x y z
N MET A 1 -2.48 -0.34 -39.10
CA MET A 1 -2.82 -0.28 -37.66
C MET A 1 -2.40 1.07 -37.09
N LYS A 2 -3.34 1.90 -36.62
CA LYS A 2 -3.05 3.22 -36.03
C LYS A 2 -2.37 2.99 -34.66
N ARG A 3 -1.11 3.40 -34.50
CA ARG A 3 -0.45 3.44 -33.18
C ARG A 3 -1.25 4.40 -32.30
N ILE A 4 -2.03 3.86 -31.36
CA ILE A 4 -2.64 4.66 -30.31
C ILE A 4 -1.47 5.20 -29.49
N ASN A 5 -1.13 6.47 -29.70
CA ASN A 5 -0.15 7.17 -28.90
C ASN A 5 -0.79 7.36 -27.51
N LYS A 6 -0.72 6.32 -26.67
CA LYS A 6 -1.29 6.37 -25.31
C LYS A 6 -0.44 7.35 -24.52
N SER A 7 -1.02 8.50 -24.21
CA SER A 7 -0.37 9.49 -23.35
C SER A 7 0.04 8.82 -22.03
N PRO A 8 1.31 8.97 -21.59
CA PRO A 8 1.76 8.40 -20.32
C PRO A 8 0.93 8.94 -19.14
N VAL A 9 0.37 10.14 -19.27
CA VAL A 9 -0.54 10.73 -18.28
C VAL A 9 -1.83 9.95 -18.14
N ALA A 10 -2.44 9.53 -19.26
CA ALA A 10 -3.67 8.74 -19.23
C ALA A 10 -3.44 7.37 -18.57
N ALA A 11 -2.28 6.74 -18.82
CA ALA A 11 -1.90 5.50 -18.15
C ALA A 11 -1.77 5.68 -16.63
N LEU A 12 -1.13 6.75 -16.18
CA LEU A 12 -1.00 7.07 -14.76
C LEU A 12 -2.35 7.28 -14.09
N ILE A 13 -3.24 8.08 -14.69
CA ILE A 13 -4.60 8.31 -14.15
C ILE A 13 -5.35 6.99 -14.01
N LEU A 14 -5.31 6.14 -15.05
CA LEU A 14 -5.97 4.83 -15.01
C LEU A 14 -5.38 3.92 -13.93
N LEU A 15 -4.06 3.94 -13.72
CA LEU A 15 -3.43 3.18 -12.65
C LEU A 15 -3.84 3.67 -11.26
N VAL A 16 -3.93 4.99 -11.06
CA VAL A 16 -4.40 5.56 -9.79
C VAL A 16 -5.84 5.13 -9.52
N VAL A 17 -6.73 5.26 -10.50
CA VAL A 17 -8.14 4.83 -10.37
C VAL A 17 -8.24 3.33 -10.13
N ALA A 18 -7.52 2.51 -10.88
CA ALA A 18 -7.53 1.06 -10.70
C ALA A 18 -6.99 0.66 -9.32
N SER A 19 -5.95 1.33 -8.82
CA SER A 19 -5.40 1.09 -7.49
C SER A 19 -6.35 1.49 -6.37
N LEU A 20 -7.10 2.58 -6.54
CA LEU A 20 -8.16 2.98 -5.61
C LEU A 20 -9.22 1.89 -5.52
N ILE A 21 -9.69 1.39 -6.67
CA ILE A 21 -10.69 0.31 -6.73
C ILE A 21 -10.13 -0.95 -6.06
N ALA A 22 -8.93 -1.39 -6.45
CA ALA A 22 -8.32 -2.61 -5.92
C ALA A 22 -8.08 -2.55 -4.40
N SER A 23 -7.61 -1.40 -3.89
CA SER A 23 -7.33 -1.24 -2.44
C SER A 23 -8.63 -1.10 -1.62
N THR A 24 -9.71 -0.60 -2.20
CA THR A 24 -11.01 -0.49 -1.50
C THR A 24 -11.89 -1.73 -1.68
N PHE A 25 -11.55 -2.63 -2.60
CA PHE A 25 -12.36 -3.80 -2.92
C PHE A 25 -12.62 -4.73 -1.72
N PRO A 26 -11.64 -5.10 -0.87
CA PRO A 26 -11.91 -5.95 0.29
C PRO A 26 -12.91 -5.31 1.26
N PHE A 27 -12.85 -3.99 1.44
CA PHE A 27 -13.80 -3.25 2.27
C PHE A 27 -15.21 -3.31 1.68
N ILE A 28 -15.35 -3.00 0.39
CA ILE A 28 -16.64 -3.06 -0.31
C ILE A 28 -17.25 -4.47 -0.19
N MET A 29 -16.44 -5.51 -0.42
CA MET A 29 -16.90 -6.89 -0.29
C MET A 29 -17.38 -7.19 1.13
N SER A 30 -16.65 -6.76 2.16
CA SER A 30 -17.04 -7.00 3.55
C SER A 30 -18.39 -6.38 3.91
N VAL A 31 -18.68 -5.19 3.37
CA VAL A 31 -19.95 -4.49 3.56
C VAL A 31 -21.07 -5.25 2.86
N ILE A 32 -20.85 -5.70 1.62
CA ILE A 32 -21.83 -6.47 0.84
C ILE A 32 -22.14 -7.81 1.51
N SER A 33 -21.11 -8.52 2.00
CA SER A 33 -21.28 -9.82 2.67
C SER A 33 -21.68 -9.72 4.13
N SER A 34 -21.84 -8.50 4.69
CA SER A 34 -22.12 -8.28 6.11
C SER A 34 -21.14 -9.01 7.04
N SER A 35 -19.91 -9.15 6.59
CA SER A 35 -18.83 -9.83 7.31
C SER A 35 -17.94 -8.82 7.99
N ASP A 36 -17.34 -9.19 9.12
CA ASP A 36 -16.39 -8.33 9.82
C ASP A 36 -15.15 -8.04 8.94
N PHE A 37 -14.98 -6.76 8.59
CA PHE A 37 -13.81 -6.30 7.83
C PHE A 37 -12.50 -6.46 8.62
N PHE A 38 -12.58 -6.35 9.94
CA PHE A 38 -11.45 -6.49 10.84
C PHE A 38 -11.53 -7.84 11.55
N TYR A 39 -10.83 -8.83 11.03
CA TYR A 39 -10.67 -10.13 11.69
C TYR A 39 -9.19 -10.50 11.83
N GLY A 40 -8.87 -11.31 12.85
CA GLY A 40 -7.51 -11.82 13.07
C GLY A 40 -6.46 -10.72 13.20
N ALA A 41 -5.40 -10.79 12.38
CA ALA A 41 -4.28 -9.85 12.41
C ALA A 41 -4.69 -8.39 12.14
N ALA A 42 -5.71 -8.16 11.32
CA ALA A 42 -6.20 -6.81 11.04
C ALA A 42 -6.71 -6.10 12.31
N GLN A 43 -7.40 -6.85 13.19
CA GLN A 43 -7.88 -6.32 14.47
C GLN A 43 -6.73 -6.03 15.44
N TYR A 44 -5.68 -6.86 15.41
CA TYR A 44 -4.46 -6.63 16.18
C TYR A 44 -3.79 -5.30 15.78
N HIS A 45 -3.55 -5.08 14.49
CA HIS A 45 -2.96 -3.84 13.98
C HIS A 45 -3.85 -2.62 14.24
N LEU A 46 -5.18 -2.80 14.18
CA LEU A 46 -6.15 -1.78 14.57
C LEU A 46 -6.07 -1.39 16.05
N ARG A 47 -5.90 -2.37 16.93
CA ARG A 47 -5.72 -2.12 18.37
C ARG A 47 -4.40 -1.40 18.62
N LEU A 48 -3.32 -1.87 17.99
CA LEU A 48 -1.99 -1.30 18.14
C LEU A 48 -1.93 0.17 17.73
N SER A 49 -2.62 0.55 16.66
CA SER A 49 -2.61 1.94 16.18
C SER A 49 -3.29 2.93 17.13
N ARG A 50 -4.00 2.47 18.17
CA ARG A 50 -4.65 3.36 19.16
C ARG A 50 -3.69 3.79 20.25
N TYR A 51 -2.57 3.09 20.43
CA TYR A 51 -1.58 3.48 21.42
C TYR A 51 -0.68 4.59 20.87
N ASN A 52 -0.32 5.53 21.77
CA ASN A 52 0.58 6.63 21.45
C ASN A 52 1.96 6.08 21.07
N PRO A 53 2.53 6.43 19.90
CA PRO A 53 3.83 5.93 19.46
C PRO A 53 4.92 6.05 20.53
N LEU A 54 4.96 7.16 21.27
CA LEU A 54 6.00 7.44 22.27
C LEU A 54 5.96 6.49 23.48
N ASP A 55 4.78 5.97 23.84
CA ASP A 55 4.59 5.07 24.98
C ASP A 55 4.64 3.59 24.57
N SER A 56 4.57 3.29 23.27
CA SER A 56 4.26 1.95 22.77
C SER A 56 5.48 1.09 22.41
N PHE A 57 6.64 1.70 22.12
CA PHE A 57 7.83 0.95 21.70
C PHE A 57 8.43 0.04 22.78
N ALA A 58 8.13 0.28 24.05
CA ALA A 58 8.67 -0.49 25.18
C ALA A 58 7.60 -1.21 26.01
N ARG A 59 6.33 -1.11 25.62
CA ARG A 59 5.20 -1.59 26.42
C ARG A 59 4.90 -3.06 26.13
N ALA A 60 4.66 -3.84 27.18
CA ALA A 60 4.12 -5.19 27.07
C ALA A 60 2.67 -5.13 26.55
N ASP A 61 2.27 -6.09 25.72
CA ASP A 61 0.88 -6.16 25.29
C ASP A 61 -0.01 -6.49 26.51
N PRO A 62 -1.06 -5.70 26.82
CA PRO A 62 -1.95 -6.04 27.93
C PRO A 62 -2.73 -7.35 27.69
N LEU A 63 -2.74 -7.87 26.46
CA LEU A 63 -3.47 -9.06 26.05
C LEU A 63 -2.55 -10.22 25.63
N SER A 64 -1.23 -10.07 25.72
CA SER A 64 -0.28 -11.16 25.49
C SER A 64 0.98 -11.01 26.34
N THR A 65 1.75 -12.09 26.52
CA THR A 65 3.05 -12.03 27.19
C THR A 65 4.16 -11.47 26.29
N GLU A 66 3.83 -11.12 25.04
CA GLU A 66 4.79 -10.62 24.06
C GLU A 66 4.87 -9.09 24.10
N LYS A 67 5.99 -8.57 23.58
CA LYS A 67 6.14 -7.13 23.36
C LYS A 67 5.22 -6.70 22.21
N LEU A 68 4.68 -5.49 22.29
CA LEU A 68 3.95 -4.90 21.17
C LEU A 68 4.87 -4.79 19.96
N ASN A 69 4.49 -5.40 18.83
CA ASN A 69 5.22 -5.25 17.58
C ASN A 69 4.79 -3.96 16.87
N TYR A 70 5.09 -2.83 17.51
CA TYR A 70 4.77 -1.51 16.99
C TYR A 70 5.72 -1.14 15.85
N THR A 71 5.18 -0.64 14.76
CA THR A 71 5.92 -0.31 13.53
C THR A 71 5.52 1.08 13.02
N PRO A 72 6.30 1.71 12.11
CA PRO A 72 5.94 3.00 11.54
C PRO A 72 4.56 3.02 10.86
N TYR A 73 4.08 1.87 10.38
CA TYR A 73 2.71 1.71 9.86
C TYR A 73 1.66 2.11 10.90
N HIS A 74 1.81 1.65 12.14
CA HIS A 74 0.89 1.97 13.23
C HIS A 74 0.92 3.46 13.59
N ALA A 75 2.10 4.09 13.51
CA ALA A 75 2.24 5.52 13.71
C ALA A 75 1.51 6.34 12.63
N LEU A 76 1.60 5.92 11.36
CA LEU A 76 0.86 6.56 10.26
C LEU A 76 -0.64 6.53 10.54
N ILE A 77 -1.17 5.37 10.92
CA ILE A 77 -2.60 5.25 11.21
C ILE A 77 -3.00 6.03 12.45
N PHE A 78 -2.20 5.99 13.52
CA PHE A 78 -2.45 6.80 14.72
C PHE A 78 -2.57 8.28 14.37
N VAL A 79 -1.64 8.81 13.57
CA VAL A 79 -1.68 10.20 13.11
C VAL A 79 -2.92 10.46 12.25
N SER A 80 -3.25 9.59 11.30
CA SER A 80 -4.46 9.72 10.49
C SER A 80 -5.75 9.67 11.32
N SER A 81 -5.77 8.92 12.42
CA SER A 81 -6.92 8.79 13.31
C SER A 81 -7.19 10.02 14.17
N LYS A 82 -6.25 10.98 14.22
CA LYS A 82 -6.50 12.29 14.83
C LYS A 82 -7.45 13.16 14.01
N PHE A 83 -7.62 12.85 12.72
CA PHE A 83 -8.41 13.65 11.79
C PHE A 83 -9.63 12.90 11.25
N LEU A 84 -9.61 11.56 11.27
CA LEU A 84 -10.63 10.71 10.68
C LEU A 84 -11.04 9.59 11.66
N PRO A 85 -12.28 9.08 11.56
CA PRO A 85 -12.67 7.83 12.24
C PRO A 85 -11.69 6.70 11.91
N SER A 86 -11.39 5.85 12.90
CA SER A 86 -10.33 4.83 12.76
C SER A 86 -10.46 4.02 11.47
N LEU A 87 -11.66 3.53 11.14
CA LEU A 87 -11.93 2.77 9.90
C LEU A 87 -11.47 3.52 8.64
N LEU A 88 -11.80 4.80 8.53
CA LEU A 88 -11.40 5.63 7.39
C LEU A 88 -9.90 5.90 7.38
N SER A 89 -9.25 6.01 8.55
CA SER A 89 -7.79 6.14 8.64
C SER A 89 -7.08 4.93 8.05
N PHE A 90 -7.54 3.70 8.33
CA PHE A 90 -6.94 2.49 7.73
C PHE A 90 -7.14 2.44 6.23
N LEU A 91 -8.37 2.68 5.77
CA LEU A 91 -8.68 2.67 4.34
C LEU A 91 -7.84 3.70 3.60
N LEU A 92 -7.71 4.90 4.17
CA LEU A 92 -6.90 5.98 3.59
C LEU A 92 -5.42 5.60 3.53
N VAL A 93 -4.84 5.09 4.62
CA VAL A 93 -3.43 4.66 4.64
C VAL A 93 -3.19 3.53 3.64
N GLY A 94 -4.06 2.51 3.62
CA GLY A 94 -3.99 1.41 2.66
C GLY A 94 -4.04 1.87 1.20
N VAL A 95 -4.98 2.77 0.88
CA VAL A 95 -5.11 3.41 -0.44
C VAL A 95 -3.85 4.19 -0.82
N ILE A 96 -3.34 5.05 0.08
CA ILE A 96 -2.14 5.85 -0.19
C ILE A 96 -0.95 4.92 -0.46
N LEU A 97 -0.77 3.88 0.37
CA LEU A 97 0.32 2.92 0.19
C LEU A 97 0.16 2.10 -1.09
N GLY A 98 -1.05 1.63 -1.43
CA GLY A 98 -1.32 0.88 -2.66
C GLY A 98 -1.06 1.71 -3.92
N VAL A 99 -1.55 2.96 -3.95
CA VAL A 99 -1.29 3.89 -5.05
C VAL A 99 0.20 4.18 -5.16
N THR A 100 0.88 4.48 -4.05
CA THR A 100 2.32 4.73 -4.06
C THR A 100 3.10 3.51 -4.54
N CYS A 101 2.74 2.31 -4.06
CA CYS A 101 3.35 1.05 -4.46
C CYS A 101 3.26 0.84 -5.98
N ILE A 102 2.07 0.98 -6.56
CA ILE A 102 1.89 0.70 -7.99
C ILE A 102 2.57 1.76 -8.87
N LEU A 103 2.61 3.01 -8.43
CA LEU A 103 3.30 4.08 -9.15
C LEU A 103 4.82 3.87 -9.14
N ILE A 104 5.39 3.48 -8.01
CA ILE A 104 6.82 3.12 -7.91
C ILE A 104 7.11 1.89 -8.78
N TYR A 105 6.27 0.86 -8.71
CA TYR A 105 6.43 -0.34 -9.53
C TYR A 105 6.37 -0.02 -11.03
N TYR A 106 5.41 0.80 -11.46
CA TYR A 106 5.32 1.28 -12.84
C TYR A 106 6.57 2.04 -13.26
N ALA A 107 7.04 2.98 -12.44
CA ALA A 107 8.28 3.72 -12.70
C ALA A 107 9.51 2.79 -12.79
N LEU A 108 9.58 1.79 -11.93
CA LEU A 108 10.65 0.79 -11.92
C LEU A 108 10.66 -0.01 -13.23
N LEU A 109 9.50 -0.49 -13.69
CA LEU A 109 9.38 -1.22 -14.96
C LEU A 109 9.84 -0.37 -16.16
N LEU A 110 9.48 0.91 -16.18
CA LEU A 110 9.97 1.84 -17.21
C LEU A 110 11.48 2.03 -17.14
N ARG A 111 12.05 2.13 -15.92
CA ARG A 111 13.51 2.24 -15.71
C ARG A 111 14.27 0.99 -16.13
N LEU A 112 13.63 -0.18 -16.06
CA LEU A 112 14.16 -1.44 -16.56
C LEU A 112 14.01 -1.61 -18.08
N GLY A 113 13.50 -0.58 -18.79
CA GLY A 113 13.42 -0.56 -20.25
C GLY A 113 12.14 -1.18 -20.83
N LEU A 114 11.12 -1.46 -20.00
CA LEU A 114 9.83 -1.91 -20.54
C LEU A 114 9.11 -0.77 -21.25
N GLU A 115 8.46 -1.10 -22.36
CA GLU A 115 7.53 -0.20 -23.03
C GLU A 115 6.34 0.15 -22.11
N VAL A 116 5.83 1.38 -22.22
CA VAL A 116 4.68 1.90 -21.46
C VAL A 116 3.49 0.94 -21.43
N SER A 117 3.16 0.33 -22.56
CA SER A 117 2.05 -0.62 -22.67
C SER A 117 2.27 -1.87 -21.83
N ARG A 118 3.50 -2.43 -21.84
CA ARG A 118 3.87 -3.64 -21.09
C ARG A 118 3.93 -3.34 -19.59
N ALA A 119 4.55 -2.22 -19.22
CA ALA A 119 4.60 -1.77 -17.83
C ALA A 119 3.19 -1.57 -17.26
N PHE A 120 2.30 -0.93 -18.03
CA PHE A 120 0.90 -0.74 -17.63
C PHE A 120 0.17 -2.08 -17.43
N VAL A 121 0.27 -3.01 -18.39
CA VAL A 121 -0.38 -4.33 -18.27
C VAL A 121 0.13 -5.10 -17.07
N ALA A 122 1.45 -5.09 -16.82
CA ALA A 122 2.03 -5.73 -15.63
C ALA A 122 1.49 -5.13 -14.32
N CYS A 123 1.32 -3.81 -14.27
CA CYS A 123 0.71 -3.14 -13.12
C CYS A 123 -0.75 -3.55 -12.93
N ILE A 124 -1.55 -3.59 -14.01
CA ILE A 124 -2.95 -4.03 -13.95
C ILE A 124 -3.03 -5.47 -13.41
N ILE A 125 -2.22 -6.40 -13.95
CA ILE A 125 -2.19 -7.78 -13.45
C ILE A 125 -1.89 -7.80 -11.95
N THR A 126 -0.89 -7.02 -11.50
CA THR A 126 -0.47 -6.95 -10.10
C THR A 126 -1.58 -6.41 -9.20
N LEU A 127 -2.25 -5.32 -9.60
CA LEU A 127 -3.33 -4.68 -8.83
C LEU A 127 -4.48 -5.65 -8.50
N PHE A 128 -4.82 -6.53 -9.44
CA PHE A 128 -5.93 -7.48 -9.27
C PHE A 128 -5.51 -8.82 -8.64
N THR A 129 -4.27 -8.94 -8.18
CA THR A 129 -3.86 -10.13 -7.41
C THR A 129 -4.44 -10.12 -6.00
N PRO A 130 -4.77 -11.30 -5.42
CA PRO A 130 -5.16 -11.39 -4.01
C PRO A 130 -4.10 -10.83 -3.05
N ALA A 131 -2.81 -10.96 -3.40
CA ALA A 131 -1.71 -10.45 -2.60
C ALA A 131 -1.75 -8.91 -2.49
N PHE A 132 -1.97 -8.21 -3.61
CA PHE A 132 -2.07 -6.74 -3.59
C PHE A 132 -3.27 -6.28 -2.77
N MET A 133 -4.44 -6.88 -3.00
CA MET A 133 -5.65 -6.54 -2.24
C MET A 133 -5.50 -6.83 -0.75
N HIS A 134 -4.81 -7.91 -0.37
CA HIS A 134 -4.53 -8.22 1.03
C HIS A 134 -3.60 -7.19 1.68
N LEU A 135 -2.48 -6.86 1.01
CA LEU A 135 -1.47 -5.93 1.54
C LEU A 135 -1.98 -4.50 1.71
N PHE A 136 -2.82 -4.02 0.79
CA PHE A 136 -3.22 -2.61 0.74
C PHE A 136 -4.70 -2.37 1.04
N GLY A 137 -5.53 -3.41 0.97
CA GLY A 137 -6.96 -3.33 1.27
C GLY A 137 -7.35 -3.86 2.65
N THR A 138 -6.41 -4.36 3.44
CA THR A 138 -6.63 -4.69 4.87
C THR A 138 -5.55 -4.05 5.73
N PRO A 139 -5.76 -3.87 7.05
CA PRO A 139 -4.72 -3.40 7.95
C PRO A 139 -3.52 -4.34 8.00
N ASN A 140 -2.48 -4.03 7.23
CA ASN A 140 -1.29 -4.86 7.12
C ASN A 140 -0.02 -3.98 7.05
N PRO A 141 0.91 -4.10 8.01
CA PRO A 141 2.15 -3.33 8.01
C PRO A 141 3.12 -3.71 6.88
N ASP A 142 3.00 -4.91 6.30
CA ASP A 142 3.89 -5.40 5.25
C ASP A 142 3.75 -4.57 3.96
N GLY A 143 2.57 -3.99 3.71
CA GLY A 143 2.36 -3.08 2.59
C GLY A 143 3.33 -1.88 2.62
N LEU A 144 3.60 -1.32 3.80
CA LEU A 144 4.58 -0.25 3.96
C LEU A 144 6.01 -0.74 3.68
N ALA A 145 6.35 -1.95 4.13
CA ALA A 145 7.66 -2.54 3.89
C ALA A 145 7.91 -2.75 2.38
N ILE A 146 6.92 -3.26 1.65
CA ILE A 146 7.00 -3.43 0.19
C ILE A 146 7.21 -2.07 -0.52
N VAL A 147 6.46 -1.04 -0.13
CA VAL A 147 6.64 0.32 -0.67
C VAL A 147 8.07 0.82 -0.43
N ALA A 148 8.60 0.65 0.78
CA ALA A 148 9.96 1.07 1.13
C ALA A 148 11.03 0.33 0.33
N VAL A 149 10.88 -0.99 0.15
CA VAL A 149 11.80 -1.81 -0.65
C VAL A 149 11.77 -1.38 -2.11
N LEU A 150 10.60 -1.21 -2.72
CA LEU A 150 10.48 -0.75 -4.11
C LEU A 150 11.07 0.65 -4.29
N ALA A 151 10.84 1.56 -3.34
CA ALA A 151 11.44 2.89 -3.36
C ALA A 151 12.97 2.83 -3.30
N ALA A 152 13.53 2.00 -2.41
CA ALA A 152 14.97 1.81 -2.30
C ALA A 152 15.60 1.27 -3.59
N ILE A 153 14.96 0.28 -4.23
CA ILE A 153 15.40 -0.26 -5.51
C ILE A 153 15.37 0.82 -6.60
N LEU A 154 14.28 1.60 -6.68
CA LEU A 154 14.16 2.68 -7.66
C LEU A 154 15.24 3.74 -7.47
N ILE A 155 15.52 4.14 -6.22
CA ILE A 155 16.60 5.08 -5.89
C ILE A 155 17.94 4.49 -6.33
N TYR A 156 18.23 3.25 -5.96
CA TYR A 156 19.49 2.58 -6.32
C TYR A 156 19.74 2.56 -7.83
N ILE A 157 18.74 2.17 -8.62
CA ILE A 157 18.85 2.15 -10.09
C ILE A 157 19.07 3.56 -10.63
N ASN A 158 18.34 4.56 -10.12
CA ASN A 158 18.51 5.95 -10.55
C ASN A 158 19.92 6.48 -10.21
N THR A 159 20.46 6.18 -9.04
CA THR A 159 21.80 6.59 -8.63
C THR A 159 22.88 5.93 -9.48
N ARG A 160 22.75 4.63 -9.78
CA ARG A 160 23.73 3.93 -10.64
C ARG A 160 23.80 4.51 -12.05
N ASN A 161 22.65 4.84 -12.63
CA ASN A 161 22.58 5.45 -13.97
C ASN A 161 23.23 6.85 -14.02
N LEU A 162 23.21 7.60 -12.90
CA LEU A 162 23.88 8.90 -12.80
C LEU A 162 25.41 8.78 -12.71
N MET A 163 25.92 7.63 -12.25
CA MET A 163 27.36 7.39 -12.05
C MET A 163 28.04 6.75 -13.27
N GLY A 164 27.38 6.73 -14.43
CA GLY A 164 27.98 6.24 -15.69
C GLY A 164 28.05 4.72 -15.81
N GLY A 165 27.09 4.01 -15.20
CA GLY A 165 26.86 2.59 -15.49
C GLY A 165 26.46 2.31 -16.94
#